data_AF-A0A382FE33-F1
#
_entry.id   AF-A0A382FE33-F1
#
_cell.length_a   1.000
_cell.length_b   1.000
_cell.length_c   1.000
_cell.angle_alpha   90.00
_cell.angle_beta   90.00
_cell.angle_gamma   90.00
#
_symmetry.space_group_name_H-M   'P 1'
#
loop_
_entity.id
_entity.type
_entity.pdbx_description
1 polymer ?
#
loop_
_entity_poly.entity_id
_entity_poly.type
_entity_poly.pdbx_seq_one_letter_code
_entity_poly.pdbx_strand_id
1 'polypeptide(L)'
;MTKPIYDIMLCADGSTRAVEVINGVKVDPSLEDVKKQEALDKKNDEKKTRPKISIQDRIQNQVEDFISVVEGQADDFVDSGYKMKYDAYGDLVNRGCKSVHARKMKPFYIDCYNELVDVYNKDDEYVLEAWSHLKPKYHKKMMDFYGIIVDDIDRIIKNATAQRKPRKRKTYSAERLVKNLKYQQEFSELKLVSINPEKIIGAVELWVFNTRYNRLGVYRAVNSVRGFSVKGCTIQHFDENESVQKTARKPKEALNVLNKRSLKAMLKNMKTKEQPLTGRINAQTILLGVF
;
A
#
# COMPACT_ATOMS: atom_id res chain seq x y z
N MET A 1 69.48 26.91 -34.05
CA MET A 1 68.40 26.89 -33.05
C MET A 1 68.91 27.61 -31.82
N THR A 2 68.33 28.77 -31.50
CA THR A 2 68.69 29.61 -30.35
C THR A 2 68.26 28.93 -29.06
N LYS A 3 69.15 28.88 -28.06
CA LYS A 3 68.85 28.26 -26.76
C LYS A 3 67.72 29.05 -26.08
N PRO A 4 66.70 28.39 -25.50
CA PRO A 4 65.66 29.07 -24.73
C PRO A 4 66.29 29.81 -23.55
N ILE A 5 65.90 31.07 -23.38
CA ILE A 5 66.35 31.95 -22.30
C ILE A 5 65.33 31.83 -21.17
N TYR A 6 65.80 31.44 -19.99
CA TYR A 6 64.98 31.35 -18.79
C TYR A 6 65.37 32.47 -17.85
N ASP A 7 64.38 33.04 -17.16
CA ASP A 7 64.60 34.01 -16.09
C ASP A 7 63.72 33.66 -14.89
N ILE A 8 64.16 34.01 -13.69
CA ILE A 8 63.47 33.67 -12.46
C ILE A 8 62.31 34.66 -12.26
N MET A 9 61.13 34.13 -11.95
CA MET A 9 59.93 34.90 -11.62
C MET A 9 59.17 34.24 -10.47
N LEU A 10 58.55 35.06 -9.62
CA LEU A 10 57.55 34.59 -8.67
C LEU A 10 56.23 34.36 -9.42
N CYS A 11 55.80 33.10 -9.50
CA CYS A 11 54.58 32.71 -10.18
C CYS A 11 53.33 32.97 -9.31
N ALA A 12 52.15 33.00 -9.92
CA ALA A 12 50.86 33.28 -9.27
C ALA A 12 50.45 32.22 -8.23
N ASP A 13 51.03 31.02 -8.31
CA ASP A 13 50.93 29.97 -7.28
C ASP A 13 51.81 30.24 -6.03
N GLY A 14 52.53 31.36 -6.01
CA GLY A 14 53.40 31.78 -4.90
C GLY A 14 54.79 31.17 -4.92
N SER A 15 55.15 30.37 -5.93
CA SER A 15 56.47 29.74 -6.04
C SER A 15 57.40 30.46 -7.01
N THR A 16 58.68 30.65 -6.64
CA THR A 16 59.71 31.17 -7.57
C THR A 16 60.21 30.05 -8.47
N ARG A 17 60.03 30.19 -9.80
CA ARG A 17 60.50 29.22 -10.80
C ARG A 17 61.26 29.92 -11.92
N ALA A 18 62.12 29.16 -12.60
CA ALA A 18 62.74 29.60 -13.85
C ALA A 18 61.70 29.45 -14.98
N VAL A 19 61.30 30.58 -15.55
CA VAL A 19 60.21 30.67 -16.54
C VAL A 19 60.81 31.04 -17.90
N GLU A 20 60.25 30.47 -18.97
CA GLU A 20 60.68 30.77 -20.33
C GLU A 20 60.35 32.22 -20.72
N VAL A 21 61.35 32.91 -21.27
CA VAL A 21 61.21 34.27 -21.79
C VAL A 21 60.99 34.19 -23.29
N ILE A 22 59.73 34.34 -23.71
CA ILE A 22 59.35 34.35 -25.13
C ILE A 22 59.13 35.82 -25.53
N ASN A 23 59.89 36.30 -26.51
CA ASN A 23 59.81 37.69 -27.02
C ASN A 23 59.94 38.80 -25.94
N GLY A 24 60.78 38.57 -24.92
CA GLY A 24 61.04 39.54 -23.84
C GLY A 24 59.99 39.58 -22.72
N VAL A 25 58.98 38.71 -22.76
CA VAL A 25 57.93 38.62 -21.73
C VAL A 25 58.02 37.27 -21.00
N LYS A 26 58.01 37.31 -19.67
CA LYS A 26 58.01 36.11 -18.80
C LYS A 26 56.59 35.50 -18.79
N VAL A 27 56.44 34.24 -19.17
CA VAL A 27 55.12 33.58 -19.28
C VAL A 27 54.87 32.64 -18.09
N ASP A 28 54.11 33.08 -17.10
CA ASP A 28 53.80 32.26 -15.92
C ASP A 28 52.86 31.09 -16.24
N PRO A 29 53.29 29.82 -16.08
CA PRO A 29 52.47 28.65 -16.37
C PRO A 29 51.31 28.42 -15.39
N SER A 30 51.39 28.98 -14.17
CA SER A 30 50.44 28.72 -13.07
C SER A 30 49.17 29.57 -13.13
N LEU A 31 49.15 30.63 -13.94
CA LEU A 31 48.02 31.55 -14.09
C LEU A 31 46.74 30.86 -14.59
N GLU A 32 46.86 29.84 -15.43
CA GLU A 32 45.69 29.11 -15.91
C GLU A 32 45.03 28.26 -14.82
N ASP A 33 45.83 27.69 -13.93
CA ASP A 33 45.34 26.79 -12.89
C ASP A 33 44.71 27.59 -11.74
N VAL A 34 45.28 28.74 -11.37
CA VAL A 34 44.65 29.67 -10.42
C VAL A 34 43.30 30.17 -10.94
N LYS A 35 43.21 30.55 -12.22
CA LYS A 35 41.93 30.96 -12.84
C LYS A 35 40.89 29.84 -12.90
N LYS A 36 41.33 28.59 -13.12
CA LYS A 36 40.44 27.42 -13.06
C LYS A 36 39.93 27.17 -11.64
N GLN A 37 40.79 27.34 -10.63
CA GLN A 37 40.43 27.20 -9.22
C GLN A 37 39.39 28.25 -8.80
N GLU A 38 39.64 29.53 -9.10
CA GLU A 38 38.70 30.62 -8.79
C GLU A 38 37.33 30.47 -9.48
N ALA A 39 37.31 29.90 -10.71
CA ALA A 39 36.07 29.61 -11.43
C ALA A 39 35.30 28.42 -10.82
N LEU A 40 36.00 27.44 -10.23
CA LEU A 40 35.39 26.33 -9.50
C LEU A 40 34.80 26.80 -8.17
N ASP A 41 35.49 27.68 -7.46
CA ASP A 41 35.03 28.23 -6.18
C ASP A 41 33.79 29.11 -6.37
N LYS A 42 33.75 29.96 -7.41
CA LYS A 42 32.55 30.73 -7.78
C LYS A 42 31.36 29.83 -8.15
N LYS A 43 31.59 28.72 -8.85
CA LYS A 43 30.52 27.75 -9.17
C LYS A 43 30.01 26.98 -7.94
N ASN A 44 30.85 26.80 -6.93
CA ASN A 44 30.44 26.16 -5.68
C ASN A 44 29.62 27.09 -4.79
N ASP A 45 29.95 28.39 -4.75
CA ASP A 45 29.17 29.36 -3.96
C ASP A 45 27.76 29.63 -4.54
N GLU A 46 27.58 29.62 -5.86
CA GLU A 46 26.25 29.72 -6.49
C GLU A 46 25.35 28.50 -6.23
N LYS A 47 25.92 27.36 -5.81
CA LYS A 47 25.19 26.11 -5.51
C LYS A 47 24.78 25.96 -4.04
N LYS A 48 24.77 27.02 -3.23
CA LYS A 48 24.05 27.01 -1.94
C LYS A 48 22.54 26.96 -2.19
N THR A 49 22.04 25.78 -2.54
CA THR A 49 20.61 25.51 -2.69
C THR A 49 19.93 25.74 -1.34
N ARG A 50 18.94 26.65 -1.30
CA ARG A 50 18.09 26.85 -0.11
C ARG A 50 17.58 25.50 0.41
N PRO A 51 17.51 25.28 1.73
CA PRO A 51 17.04 24.02 2.28
C PRO A 51 15.64 23.71 1.72
N LYS A 52 15.51 22.55 1.04
CA LYS A 52 14.22 22.10 0.54
C LYS A 52 13.37 21.66 1.73
N ILE A 53 12.45 22.53 2.16
CA ILE A 53 11.46 22.22 3.19
C ILE A 53 10.73 20.93 2.80
N SER A 54 10.70 19.95 3.71
CA SER A 54 10.04 18.67 3.45
C SER A 54 8.54 18.87 3.28
N ILE A 55 7.88 17.95 2.57
CA ILE A 55 6.41 17.94 2.45
C ILE A 55 5.77 17.81 3.85
N GLN A 56 6.42 17.07 4.76
CA GLN A 56 5.93 16.91 6.14
C GLN A 56 5.99 18.21 6.94
N ASP A 57 7.08 18.97 6.78
CA ASP A 57 7.27 20.27 7.42
C ASP A 57 6.26 21.28 6.88
N ARG A 58 5.98 21.26 5.57
CA ARG A 58 4.93 22.10 4.99
C ARG A 58 3.55 21.79 5.55
N ILE A 59 3.22 20.51 5.75
CA ILE A 59 1.97 20.11 6.38
C ILE A 59 1.95 20.54 7.85
N GLN A 60 3.09 20.50 8.54
CA GLN A 60 3.21 20.93 9.93
C GLN A 60 2.97 22.42 10.07
N ASN A 61 3.61 23.25 9.25
CA ASN A 61 3.39 24.70 9.23
C ASN A 61 1.91 25.04 8.99
N GLN A 62 1.24 24.33 8.10
CA GLN A 62 -0.21 24.51 7.89
C GLN A 62 -1.04 24.12 9.10
N VAL A 63 -0.62 23.10 9.87
CA VAL A 63 -1.28 22.73 11.13
C VAL A 63 -1.07 23.81 12.18
N GLU A 64 0.13 24.38 12.27
CA GLU A 64 0.43 25.50 13.17
C GLU A 64 -0.43 26.73 12.86
N ASP A 65 -0.63 27.05 11.57
CA ASP A 65 -1.56 28.11 11.16
C ASP A 65 -2.99 27.84 11.63
N PHE A 66 -3.47 26.59 11.53
CA PHE A 66 -4.79 26.21 12.03
C PHE A 66 -4.89 26.26 13.56
N ILE A 67 -3.83 25.83 14.26
CA ILE A 67 -3.76 25.90 15.73
C ILE A 67 -3.82 27.36 16.17
N SER A 68 -3.04 28.25 15.55
CA SER A 68 -3.04 29.68 15.89
C SER A 68 -4.43 30.31 15.78
N VAL A 69 -5.23 29.91 14.79
CA VAL A 69 -6.61 30.40 14.64
C VAL A 69 -7.51 29.87 15.76
N VAL A 70 -7.44 28.57 16.05
CA VAL A 70 -8.28 27.94 17.06
C VAL A 70 -7.92 28.45 18.47
N GLU A 71 -6.63 28.67 18.75
CA GLU A 71 -6.17 29.32 19.99
C GLU A 71 -6.66 30.77 20.08
N GLY A 72 -6.62 31.54 18.99
CA GLY A 72 -7.21 32.87 18.98
C GLY A 72 -8.70 32.86 19.31
N GLN A 73 -9.44 31.82 18.89
CA GLN A 73 -10.85 31.64 19.29
C GLN A 73 -11.00 31.18 20.75
N ALA A 74 -10.01 30.48 21.31
CA ALA A 74 -9.97 30.14 22.73
C ALA A 74 -9.76 31.40 23.59
N ASP A 75 -8.86 32.30 23.18
CA ASP A 75 -8.65 33.60 23.83
C ASP A 75 -9.92 34.46 23.75
N ASP A 76 -10.52 34.57 22.55
CA ASP A 76 -11.78 35.28 22.36
C ASP A 76 -12.88 34.69 23.28
N PHE A 77 -12.91 33.35 23.46
CA PHE A 77 -13.86 32.68 24.36
C PHE A 77 -13.66 33.08 25.83
N VAL A 78 -12.42 33.22 26.29
CA VAL A 78 -12.07 33.74 27.62
C VAL A 78 -12.53 35.20 27.77
N ASP A 79 -12.20 36.06 26.81
CA ASP A 79 -12.55 37.49 26.80
C ASP A 79 -14.06 37.73 26.78
N SER A 80 -14.81 36.88 26.08
CA SER A 80 -16.28 36.93 26.04
C SER A 80 -16.97 36.54 27.35
N GLY A 81 -16.21 36.15 28.37
CA GLY A 81 -16.74 35.63 29.62
C GLY A 81 -17.33 34.22 29.48
N TYR A 82 -16.76 33.40 28.60
CA TYR A 82 -17.11 31.99 28.41
C TYR A 82 -18.57 31.77 27.99
N LYS A 83 -19.02 32.60 27.03
CA LYS A 83 -20.38 32.56 26.47
C LYS A 83 -20.42 32.34 24.98
N MET A 84 -19.31 32.51 24.28
CA MET A 84 -19.27 32.26 22.84
C MET A 84 -19.43 30.79 22.51
N LYS A 85 -20.17 30.54 21.43
CA LYS A 85 -20.32 29.21 20.84
C LYS A 85 -19.43 29.17 19.61
N TYR A 86 -18.39 28.33 19.67
CA TYR A 86 -17.47 28.14 18.56
C TYR A 86 -17.85 26.88 17.78
N ASP A 87 -18.05 27.02 16.47
CA ASP A 87 -18.22 25.90 15.53
C ASP A 87 -16.86 25.59 14.90
N ALA A 88 -16.06 24.79 15.61
CA ALA A 88 -14.71 24.42 15.18
C ALA A 88 -14.76 23.62 13.88
N TYR A 89 -15.78 22.76 13.70
CA TYR A 89 -15.98 22.02 12.47
C TYR A 89 -16.13 22.95 11.25
N GLY A 90 -17.04 23.92 11.33
CA GLY A 90 -17.32 24.86 10.25
C GLY A 90 -16.11 25.72 9.88
N ASP A 91 -15.44 26.31 10.87
CA ASP A 91 -14.29 27.19 10.65
C ASP A 91 -13.10 26.43 10.03
N LEU A 92 -12.76 25.26 10.58
CA LEU A 92 -11.66 24.44 10.07
C LEU A 92 -11.93 23.95 8.64
N VAL A 93 -13.15 23.52 8.34
CA VAL A 93 -13.51 23.06 6.98
C VAL A 93 -13.46 24.22 5.98
N ASN A 94 -13.95 25.41 6.34
CA ASN A 94 -13.94 26.59 5.47
C ASN A 94 -12.51 27.05 5.14
N ARG A 95 -11.58 26.91 6.08
CA ARG A 95 -10.15 27.23 5.87
C ARG A 95 -9.38 26.12 5.14
N GLY A 96 -10.05 25.02 4.79
CA GLY A 96 -9.47 23.93 4.01
C GLY A 96 -8.75 22.87 4.84
N CYS A 97 -9.07 22.72 6.13
CA CYS A 97 -8.55 21.66 6.97
C CYS A 97 -9.02 20.29 6.47
N LYS A 98 -8.10 19.54 5.87
CA LYS A 98 -8.28 18.14 5.47
C LYS A 98 -8.03 17.20 6.66
N SER A 99 -8.52 15.97 6.53
CA SER A 99 -8.33 14.91 7.55
C SER A 99 -6.88 14.66 7.96
N VAL A 100 -5.90 14.98 7.11
CA VAL A 100 -4.47 14.84 7.41
C VAL A 100 -4.02 15.90 8.42
N HIS A 101 -4.47 17.14 8.27
CA HIS A 101 -4.20 18.22 9.21
C HIS A 101 -4.93 17.95 10.53
N ALA A 102 -6.22 17.61 10.46
CA ALA A 102 -7.03 17.26 11.62
C ALA A 102 -6.39 16.15 12.49
N ARG A 103 -5.83 15.10 11.86
CA ARG A 103 -5.15 14.01 12.58
C ARG A 103 -3.87 14.46 13.30
N LYS A 104 -3.12 15.40 12.72
CA LYS A 104 -1.90 15.95 13.32
C LYS A 104 -2.19 16.97 14.42
N MET A 105 -3.32 17.68 14.30
CA MET A 105 -3.77 18.68 15.25
C MET A 105 -4.43 18.06 16.49
N LYS A 106 -5.09 16.91 16.34
CA LYS A 106 -5.81 16.22 17.42
C LYS A 106 -4.99 16.01 18.71
N PRO A 107 -3.73 15.49 18.68
CA PRO A 107 -2.96 15.23 19.89
C PRO A 107 -2.80 16.48 20.77
N PHE A 108 -2.51 17.63 20.17
CA PHE A 108 -2.35 18.90 20.88
C PHE A 108 -3.59 19.25 21.70
N TYR A 109 -4.78 19.18 21.11
CA TYR A 109 -6.04 19.49 21.81
C TYR A 109 -6.47 18.41 22.82
N ILE A 110 -6.08 17.15 22.60
CA ILE A 110 -6.26 16.11 23.61
C ILE A 110 -5.39 16.40 24.84
N ASP A 111 -4.14 16.80 24.63
CA ASP A 111 -3.21 17.11 25.71
C ASP A 111 -3.75 18.29 26.54
N CYS A 112 -4.19 19.38 25.89
CA CYS A 112 -4.84 20.51 26.58
C CYS A 112 -6.11 20.11 27.34
N TYR A 113 -6.93 19.19 26.77
CA TYR A 113 -8.11 18.68 27.44
C TYR A 113 -7.75 17.85 28.68
N ASN A 114 -6.76 16.95 28.56
CA ASN A 114 -6.33 16.09 29.66
C ASN A 114 -5.70 16.89 30.81
N GLU A 115 -4.87 17.89 30.51
CA GLU A 115 -4.32 18.79 31.53
C GLU A 115 -5.44 19.46 32.35
N LEU A 116 -6.52 19.90 31.69
CA LEU A 116 -7.67 20.49 32.38
C LEU A 116 -8.50 19.47 33.18
N VAL A 117 -8.53 18.21 32.75
CA VAL A 117 -9.13 17.11 33.51
C VAL A 117 -8.32 16.85 34.79
N ASP A 118 -6.98 16.84 34.69
CA ASP A 118 -6.10 16.64 35.83
C ASP A 118 -6.22 17.80 36.83
N VAL A 119 -6.39 19.04 36.35
CA VAL A 119 -6.71 20.21 37.19
C VAL A 119 -8.06 20.07 37.89
N TYR A 120 -9.06 19.52 37.20
CA TYR A 120 -10.38 19.30 37.80
C TYR A 120 -10.34 18.24 38.91
N ASN A 121 -9.59 17.16 38.69
CA ASN A 121 -9.41 16.08 39.67
C ASN A 121 -8.42 16.44 40.79
N LYS A 122 -7.56 17.45 40.56
CA LYS A 122 -6.45 17.87 41.42
C LYS A 122 -5.36 16.79 41.55
N ASP A 123 -5.11 16.08 40.47
CA ASP A 123 -4.19 14.94 40.45
C ASP A 123 -2.71 15.37 40.37
N ASP A 124 -2.42 16.53 39.75
CA ASP A 124 -1.06 17.06 39.56
C ASP A 124 -0.93 18.52 40.04
N GLU A 125 0.01 18.73 40.98
CA GLU A 125 0.31 20.02 41.60
C GLU A 125 0.94 21.02 40.62
N TYR A 126 1.73 20.55 39.64
CA TYR A 126 2.36 21.41 38.64
C TYR A 126 1.35 21.93 37.61
N VAL A 127 0.41 21.08 37.21
CA VAL A 127 -0.64 21.47 36.25
C VAL A 127 -1.64 22.42 36.92
N LEU A 128 -1.92 22.23 38.22
CA LEU A 128 -2.70 23.18 39.01
C LEU A 128 -2.06 24.57 39.09
N GLU A 129 -0.74 24.65 39.25
CA GLU A 129 -0.02 25.93 39.22
C GLU A 129 -0.10 26.59 37.84
N ALA A 130 0.11 25.83 36.76
CA ALA A 130 0.03 26.34 35.39
C ALA A 130 -1.35 26.95 35.05
N TRP A 131 -2.43 26.35 35.55
CA TRP A 131 -3.79 26.82 35.30
C TRP A 131 -4.35 27.77 36.39
N SER A 132 -3.57 28.09 37.41
CA SER A 132 -3.98 28.93 38.56
C SER A 132 -4.43 30.36 38.19
N HIS A 133 -4.03 30.86 37.01
CA HIS A 133 -4.49 32.14 36.45
C HIS A 133 -6.00 32.17 36.18
N LEU A 134 -6.66 31.02 36.01
CA LEU A 134 -8.10 30.90 35.83
C LEU A 134 -8.81 30.64 37.16
N LYS A 135 -10.06 31.11 37.29
CA LYS A 135 -10.89 30.76 38.46
C LYS A 135 -11.39 29.31 38.33
N PRO A 136 -11.58 28.55 39.43
CA PRO A 136 -12.08 27.16 39.41
C PRO A 136 -13.36 26.94 38.57
N LYS A 137 -14.28 27.92 38.57
CA LYS A 137 -15.51 27.88 37.77
C LYS A 137 -15.26 27.86 36.25
N TYR A 138 -14.16 28.45 35.80
CA TYR A 138 -13.82 28.60 34.39
C TYR A 138 -13.00 27.44 33.83
N HIS A 139 -12.28 26.69 34.67
CA HIS A 139 -11.60 25.46 34.27
C HIS A 139 -12.54 24.46 33.61
N LYS A 140 -13.71 24.23 34.23
CA LYS A 140 -14.73 23.35 33.64
C LYS A 140 -15.22 23.83 32.27
N LYS A 141 -15.35 25.15 32.09
CA LYS A 141 -15.80 25.72 30.81
C LYS A 141 -14.74 25.62 29.72
N MET A 142 -13.46 25.75 30.07
CA MET A 142 -12.35 25.53 29.13
C MET A 142 -12.22 24.06 28.77
N MET A 143 -12.39 23.16 29.74
CA MET A 143 -12.40 21.72 29.51
C MET A 143 -13.52 21.34 28.53
N ASP A 144 -14.74 21.84 28.74
CA ASP A 144 -15.87 21.62 27.83
C ASP A 144 -15.59 22.19 26.42
N PHE A 145 -14.93 23.34 26.32
CA PHE A 145 -14.55 23.98 25.05
C PHE A 145 -13.55 23.14 24.24
N TYR A 146 -12.45 22.70 24.87
CA TYR A 146 -11.48 21.82 24.21
C TYR A 146 -12.08 20.45 23.88
N GLY A 147 -12.98 19.93 24.71
CA GLY A 147 -13.74 18.71 24.41
C GLY A 147 -14.55 18.83 23.11
N ILE A 148 -15.26 19.94 22.93
CA ILE A 148 -16.01 20.23 21.69
C ILE A 148 -15.07 20.30 20.48
N ILE A 149 -13.90 20.95 20.62
CA ILE A 149 -12.90 21.04 19.55
C ILE A 149 -12.41 19.64 19.15
N VAL A 150 -12.06 18.79 20.12
CA VAL A 150 -11.59 17.42 19.86
C VAL A 150 -12.67 16.60 19.13
N ASP A 151 -13.93 16.71 19.56
CA ASP A 151 -15.06 16.01 18.94
C ASP A 151 -15.27 16.47 17.49
N ASP A 152 -15.18 17.76 17.22
CA ASP A 152 -15.30 18.32 15.87
C ASP A 152 -14.13 17.92 14.96
N ILE A 153 -12.90 17.89 15.47
CA ILE A 153 -11.73 17.34 14.76
C ILE A 153 -11.97 15.87 14.39
N ASP A 154 -12.51 15.06 15.31
CA ASP A 154 -12.85 13.66 15.05
C ASP A 154 -13.96 13.53 14.01
N ARG A 155 -14.93 14.43 14.02
CA ARG A 155 -15.99 14.49 13.00
C ARG A 155 -15.42 14.77 11.61
N ILE A 156 -14.45 15.68 11.47
CA ILE A 156 -13.74 15.94 10.21
C ILE A 156 -13.06 14.66 9.71
N ILE A 157 -12.39 13.92 10.61
CA ILE A 157 -11.69 12.68 10.28
C ILE A 157 -12.68 11.60 9.80
N LYS A 158 -13.80 11.42 10.50
CA LYS A 158 -14.83 10.42 10.15
C LYS A 158 -15.55 10.73 8.84
N ASN A 159 -15.85 12.00 8.58
CA ASN A 159 -16.47 12.41 7.31
C ASN A 159 -15.56 12.13 6.11
N ALA A 160 -14.25 12.37 6.26
CA ALA A 160 -13.29 12.12 5.19
C ALA A 160 -13.09 10.62 4.87
N THR A 161 -13.24 9.72 5.87
CA THR A 161 -13.16 8.28 5.63
C THR A 161 -14.45 7.75 4.99
N ALA A 162 -15.62 8.24 5.42
CA ALA A 162 -16.92 7.86 4.88
C ALA A 162 -17.10 8.25 3.40
N GLN A 163 -16.55 9.41 2.98
CA GLN A 163 -16.63 9.84 1.58
C GLN A 163 -15.78 8.99 0.61
N ARG A 164 -14.88 8.14 1.09
CA ARG A 164 -14.06 7.28 0.22
C ARG A 164 -14.88 6.11 -0.30
N LYS A 165 -15.31 6.20 -1.57
CA LYS A 165 -15.98 5.09 -2.26
C LYS A 165 -15.12 3.82 -2.20
N PRO A 166 -15.64 2.69 -1.69
CA PRO A 166 -14.92 1.43 -1.70
C PRO A 166 -14.47 1.07 -3.11
N ARG A 167 -13.23 0.62 -3.26
CA ARG A 167 -12.68 0.25 -4.57
C ARG A 167 -13.48 -0.93 -5.13
N LYS A 168 -14.19 -0.72 -6.24
CA LYS A 168 -14.84 -1.81 -6.98
C LYS A 168 -13.77 -2.80 -7.45
N ARG A 169 -13.86 -4.05 -6.99
CA ARG A 169 -12.95 -5.12 -7.44
C ARG A 169 -13.25 -5.43 -8.90
N LYS A 170 -12.20 -5.49 -9.73
CA LYS A 170 -12.32 -5.96 -11.11
C LYS A 170 -12.57 -7.47 -11.08
N THR A 171 -13.47 -7.96 -11.93
CA THR A 171 -13.61 -9.40 -12.18
C THR A 171 -12.33 -9.88 -12.85
N TYR A 172 -11.82 -11.03 -12.42
CA TYR A 172 -10.64 -11.64 -13.03
C TYR A 172 -11.04 -12.35 -14.33
N SER A 173 -10.18 -12.28 -15.35
CA SER A 173 -10.32 -13.11 -16.55
C SER A 173 -10.13 -14.59 -16.22
N ALA A 174 -10.65 -15.48 -17.07
CA ALA A 174 -10.57 -16.92 -16.89
C ALA A 174 -9.11 -17.41 -16.77
N GLU A 175 -8.24 -16.93 -17.68
CA GLU A 175 -6.79 -17.15 -17.65
C GLU A 175 -6.17 -16.82 -16.29
N ARG A 176 -6.54 -15.67 -15.71
CA ARG A 176 -5.95 -15.19 -14.46
C ARG A 176 -6.40 -16.00 -13.24
N LEU A 177 -7.61 -16.54 -13.27
CA LEU A 177 -8.11 -17.43 -12.23
C LEU A 177 -7.41 -18.81 -12.27
N VAL A 178 -7.13 -19.29 -13.48
CA VAL A 178 -6.58 -20.62 -13.73
C VAL A 178 -5.05 -20.67 -13.73
N LYS A 179 -4.36 -19.54 -13.81
CA LYS A 179 -2.88 -19.43 -13.83
C LYS A 179 -2.14 -20.30 -12.81
N ASN A 180 -2.72 -20.48 -11.62
CA ASN A 180 -2.10 -21.23 -10.52
C ASN A 180 -2.64 -22.67 -10.37
N LEU A 181 -3.49 -23.14 -11.29
CA LEU A 181 -4.03 -24.48 -11.26
C LEU A 181 -2.95 -25.48 -11.69
N LYS A 182 -2.68 -26.46 -10.83
CA LYS A 182 -1.76 -27.56 -11.13
C LYS A 182 -2.56 -28.71 -11.70
N TYR A 183 -2.22 -29.15 -12.90
CA TYR A 183 -2.80 -30.31 -13.58
C TYR A 183 -1.75 -30.99 -14.44
N GLN A 184 -2.01 -32.24 -14.80
CA GLN A 184 -1.16 -33.01 -15.70
C GLN A 184 -1.60 -32.75 -17.15
N GLN A 185 -0.70 -32.26 -18.00
CA GLN A 185 -1.03 -31.92 -19.40
C GLN A 185 -1.31 -33.18 -20.23
N GLU A 186 -0.45 -34.19 -20.13
CA GLU A 186 -0.55 -35.42 -20.90
C GLU A 186 -0.16 -36.64 -20.04
N PHE A 187 -0.73 -37.80 -20.40
CA PHE A 187 -0.36 -39.08 -19.80
C PHE A 187 -0.26 -40.16 -20.86
N SER A 188 0.98 -40.45 -21.24
CA SER A 188 1.34 -41.31 -22.36
C SER A 188 0.91 -42.77 -22.17
N GLU A 189 0.90 -43.28 -20.93
CA GLU A 189 0.53 -44.68 -20.63
C GLU A 189 -0.91 -45.03 -21.01
N LEU A 190 -1.81 -44.05 -20.95
CA LEU A 190 -3.23 -44.19 -21.30
C LEU A 190 -3.61 -43.35 -22.52
N LYS A 191 -2.64 -42.68 -23.16
CA LYS A 191 -2.84 -41.76 -24.29
C LYS A 191 -3.91 -40.69 -24.01
N LEU A 192 -3.87 -40.10 -22.81
CA LEU A 192 -4.82 -39.07 -22.38
C LEU A 192 -4.19 -37.69 -22.50
N VAL A 193 -4.97 -36.74 -23.03
CA VAL A 193 -4.62 -35.32 -23.13
C VAL A 193 -5.60 -34.52 -22.29
N SER A 194 -5.08 -33.62 -21.46
CA SER A 194 -5.90 -32.77 -20.59
C SER A 194 -6.57 -31.65 -21.38
N ILE A 195 -7.80 -31.32 -20.99
CA ILE A 195 -8.52 -30.16 -21.53
C ILE A 195 -7.90 -28.86 -21.04
N ASN A 196 -8.03 -27.78 -21.84
CA ASN A 196 -7.66 -26.42 -21.43
C ASN A 196 -8.43 -26.06 -20.14
N PRO A 197 -7.73 -25.75 -19.04
CA PRO A 197 -8.36 -25.48 -17.76
C PRO A 197 -9.20 -24.19 -17.71
N GLU A 198 -9.09 -23.29 -18.69
CA GLU A 198 -9.99 -22.14 -18.83
C GLU A 198 -11.46 -22.55 -19.00
N LYS A 199 -11.69 -23.67 -19.68
CA LYS A 199 -13.04 -24.18 -19.95
C LYS A 199 -13.76 -24.64 -18.69
N ILE A 200 -13.04 -24.87 -17.59
CA ILE A 200 -13.61 -25.23 -16.29
C ILE A 200 -14.51 -24.11 -15.77
N ILE A 201 -14.13 -22.84 -16.02
CA ILE A 201 -14.85 -21.69 -15.46
C ILE A 201 -16.21 -21.57 -16.13
N GLY A 202 -17.27 -21.60 -15.32
CA GLY A 202 -18.66 -21.56 -15.82
C GLY A 202 -19.21 -22.91 -16.26
N ALA A 203 -18.43 -24.00 -16.20
CA ALA A 203 -18.94 -25.34 -16.49
C ALA A 203 -19.76 -25.92 -15.33
N VAL A 204 -20.60 -26.93 -15.64
CA VAL A 204 -21.52 -27.57 -14.71
C VAL A 204 -20.98 -28.92 -14.22
N GLU A 205 -20.31 -29.67 -15.09
CA GLU A 205 -19.71 -30.96 -14.77
C GLU A 205 -18.23 -30.99 -15.19
N LEU A 206 -17.35 -31.35 -14.25
CA LEU A 206 -15.92 -31.57 -14.53
C LEU A 206 -15.55 -33.01 -14.18
N TRP A 207 -14.95 -33.71 -15.14
CA TRP A 207 -14.42 -35.05 -14.98
C TRP A 207 -12.91 -35.03 -14.83
N VAL A 208 -12.43 -35.63 -13.74
CA VAL A 208 -11.02 -35.67 -13.40
C VAL A 208 -10.53 -37.10 -13.20
N PHE A 209 -9.29 -37.36 -13.58
CA PHE A 209 -8.62 -38.63 -13.31
C PHE A 209 -7.29 -38.40 -12.63
N ASN A 210 -7.08 -39.03 -11.48
CA ASN A 210 -5.81 -38.98 -10.77
C ASN A 210 -4.97 -40.21 -11.12
N THR A 211 -3.83 -40.00 -11.77
CA THR A 211 -2.93 -41.06 -12.24
C THR A 211 -2.24 -41.81 -11.12
N ARG A 212 -1.89 -41.13 -10.02
CA ARG A 212 -1.20 -41.75 -8.87
C ARG A 212 -2.10 -42.73 -8.11
N TYR A 213 -3.37 -42.37 -7.92
CA TYR A 213 -4.30 -43.18 -7.12
C TYR A 213 -5.29 -43.99 -7.98
N ASN A 214 -5.21 -43.86 -9.31
CA ASN A 214 -6.16 -44.44 -10.26
C ASN A 214 -7.62 -44.14 -9.89
N ARG A 215 -7.91 -42.88 -9.55
CA ARG A 215 -9.25 -42.45 -9.13
C ARG A 215 -9.90 -41.60 -10.22
N LEU A 216 -11.12 -41.96 -10.58
CA LEU A 216 -12.00 -41.19 -11.45
C LEU A 216 -12.97 -40.40 -10.58
N GLY A 217 -12.99 -39.09 -10.75
CA GLY A 217 -13.84 -38.17 -9.99
C GLY A 217 -14.74 -37.33 -10.89
N VAL A 218 -15.90 -36.98 -10.37
CA VAL A 218 -16.85 -36.04 -10.97
C VAL A 218 -17.06 -34.90 -10.00
N TYR A 219 -16.82 -33.68 -10.47
CA TYR A 219 -17.30 -32.48 -9.82
C TYR A 219 -18.60 -32.04 -10.47
N ARG A 220 -19.57 -31.66 -9.66
CA ARG A 220 -20.80 -31.01 -10.11
C ARG A 220 -20.95 -29.65 -9.46
N ALA A 221 -21.35 -28.65 -10.24
CA ALA A 221 -21.52 -27.29 -9.76
C ALA A 221 -22.78 -27.19 -8.88
N VAL A 222 -22.69 -26.42 -7.79
CA VAL A 222 -23.85 -26.10 -6.93
C VAL A 222 -24.91 -25.32 -7.70
N ASN A 223 -24.48 -24.47 -8.63
CA ASN A 223 -25.37 -23.63 -9.42
C ASN A 223 -25.04 -23.75 -10.90
N SER A 224 -25.98 -24.29 -11.66
CA SER A 224 -25.90 -24.50 -13.10
C SER A 224 -25.70 -23.21 -13.92
N VAL A 225 -26.07 -22.03 -13.38
CA VAL A 225 -25.96 -20.73 -14.07
C VAL A 225 -24.61 -20.06 -13.81
N ARG A 226 -24.05 -20.23 -12.61
CA ARG A 226 -22.76 -19.62 -12.23
C ARG A 226 -21.57 -20.52 -12.58
N GLY A 227 -21.79 -21.83 -12.61
CA GLY A 227 -20.79 -22.86 -12.87
C GLY A 227 -19.62 -22.85 -11.87
N PHE A 228 -18.53 -23.51 -12.23
CA PHE A 228 -17.33 -23.54 -11.40
C PHE A 228 -16.52 -22.24 -11.44
N SER A 229 -15.82 -21.98 -10.35
CA SER A 229 -14.74 -20.98 -10.27
C SER A 229 -13.48 -21.64 -9.72
N VAL A 230 -12.30 -21.11 -10.05
CA VAL A 230 -11.02 -21.66 -9.56
C VAL A 230 -10.28 -20.60 -8.75
N LYS A 231 -9.79 -21.00 -7.57
CA LYS A 231 -8.91 -20.19 -6.72
C LYS A 231 -7.64 -20.97 -6.39
N GLY A 232 -6.53 -20.61 -7.04
CA GLY A 232 -5.29 -21.35 -6.88
C GLY A 232 -5.41 -22.73 -7.50
N CYS A 233 -5.31 -23.78 -6.68
CA CYS A 233 -5.54 -25.16 -7.12
C CYS A 233 -6.90 -25.73 -6.66
N THR A 234 -7.78 -24.89 -6.13
CA THR A 234 -9.07 -25.33 -5.57
C THR A 234 -10.22 -24.88 -6.45
N ILE A 235 -11.06 -25.83 -6.86
CA ILE A 235 -12.36 -25.59 -7.48
C ILE A 235 -13.32 -25.10 -6.40
N GLN A 236 -14.02 -24.02 -6.71
CA GLN A 236 -15.05 -23.41 -5.89
C GLN A 236 -16.42 -23.64 -6.52
N HIS A 237 -17.46 -23.58 -5.69
CA HIS A 237 -18.86 -23.79 -6.09
C HIS A 237 -19.16 -25.20 -6.63
N PHE A 238 -18.45 -26.22 -6.13
CA PHE A 238 -18.82 -27.62 -6.34
C PHE A 238 -19.70 -28.13 -5.19
N ASP A 239 -20.62 -29.05 -5.49
CA ASP A 239 -21.49 -29.69 -4.51
C ASP A 239 -20.76 -30.87 -3.86
N GLU A 240 -20.61 -30.84 -2.53
CA GLU A 240 -19.89 -31.89 -1.79
C GLU A 240 -20.63 -33.23 -1.76
N ASN A 241 -21.96 -33.22 -1.90
CA ASN A 241 -22.78 -34.43 -1.87
C ASN A 241 -22.83 -35.10 -3.25
N GLU A 242 -22.97 -34.31 -4.31
CA GLU A 242 -23.03 -34.87 -5.66
C GLU A 242 -21.64 -35.12 -6.28
N SER A 243 -20.57 -34.56 -5.72
CA SER A 243 -19.22 -34.74 -6.24
C SER A 243 -18.55 -35.98 -5.65
N VAL A 244 -18.40 -37.01 -6.49
CA VAL A 244 -17.99 -38.35 -6.06
C VAL A 244 -16.75 -38.82 -6.81
N GLN A 245 -15.89 -39.58 -6.14
CA GLN A 245 -14.78 -40.34 -6.74
C GLN A 245 -14.94 -41.84 -6.51
N LYS A 246 -14.50 -42.60 -7.51
CA LYS A 246 -14.35 -44.06 -7.47
C LYS A 246 -12.97 -44.48 -7.96
N THR A 247 -12.43 -45.54 -7.39
CA THR A 247 -11.16 -46.13 -7.84
C THR A 247 -11.39 -47.03 -9.05
N ALA A 248 -10.68 -46.75 -10.14
CA ALA A 248 -10.68 -47.54 -11.36
C ALA A 248 -9.58 -48.63 -11.29
N ARG A 249 -9.96 -49.89 -11.07
CA ARG A 249 -9.00 -51.02 -10.99
C ARG A 249 -8.42 -51.41 -12.36
N LYS A 250 -9.10 -51.05 -13.46
CA LYS A 250 -8.66 -51.29 -14.84
C LYS A 250 -8.73 -49.99 -15.65
N PRO A 251 -7.73 -49.09 -15.53
CA PRO A 251 -7.79 -47.76 -16.13
C PRO A 251 -7.74 -47.79 -17.67
N LYS A 252 -7.07 -48.78 -18.28
CA LYS A 252 -6.98 -48.94 -19.74
C LYS A 252 -8.34 -49.22 -20.41
N GLU A 253 -9.15 -50.09 -19.81
CA GLU A 253 -10.50 -50.41 -20.33
C GLU A 253 -11.50 -49.28 -20.05
N ALA A 254 -11.31 -48.56 -18.95
CA ALA A 254 -12.25 -47.56 -18.46
C ALA A 254 -12.15 -46.19 -19.18
N LEU A 255 -11.05 -45.87 -19.86
CA LEU A 255 -10.81 -44.52 -20.39
C LEU A 255 -10.77 -44.44 -21.93
N ASN A 256 -11.32 -45.46 -22.61
CA ASN A 256 -11.29 -45.54 -24.08
C ASN A 256 -12.24 -44.55 -24.79
N VAL A 257 -13.31 -44.10 -24.11
CA VAL A 257 -14.29 -43.15 -24.68
C VAL A 257 -14.62 -42.05 -23.66
N LEU A 258 -14.22 -40.82 -23.97
CA LEU A 258 -14.36 -39.63 -23.10
C LEU A 258 -15.64 -38.82 -23.39
N ASN A 259 -16.79 -39.49 -23.54
CA ASN A 259 -18.09 -38.84 -23.75
C ASN A 259 -18.87 -38.74 -22.42
N LYS A 260 -19.69 -37.70 -22.24
CA LYS A 260 -20.52 -37.50 -21.03
C LYS A 260 -21.33 -38.76 -20.66
N ARG A 261 -21.94 -39.41 -21.67
CA ARG A 261 -22.74 -40.62 -21.48
C ARG A 261 -21.90 -41.83 -21.07
N SER A 262 -20.73 -42.02 -21.68
CA SER A 262 -19.84 -43.15 -21.34
C SER A 262 -19.25 -43.00 -19.95
N LEU A 263 -18.79 -41.80 -19.60
CA LEU A 263 -18.23 -41.50 -18.27
C LEU A 263 -19.26 -41.72 -17.14
N LYS A 264 -20.52 -41.29 -17.33
CA LYS A 264 -21.61 -41.58 -16.37
C LYS A 264 -21.90 -43.07 -16.24
N ALA A 265 -21.97 -43.80 -17.36
CA ALA A 265 -22.19 -45.24 -17.34
C ALA A 265 -21.03 -45.99 -16.66
N MET A 266 -19.79 -45.56 -16.90
CA MET A 266 -18.58 -46.10 -16.28
C MET A 266 -18.59 -45.89 -14.76
N LEU A 267 -18.92 -44.69 -14.29
CA LEU A 267 -19.01 -44.40 -12.86
C LEU A 267 -20.08 -45.27 -12.16
N LYS A 268 -21.21 -45.53 -12.82
CA LYS A 268 -22.28 -46.39 -12.30
C LYS A 268 -21.87 -47.87 -12.27
N ASN A 269 -21.16 -48.35 -13.30
CA ASN A 269 -20.75 -49.75 -13.43
C ASN A 269 -19.57 -50.13 -12.51
N MET A 270 -18.84 -49.15 -11.96
CA MET A 270 -17.77 -49.42 -11.01
C MET A 270 -18.31 -49.91 -9.65
N LYS A 271 -17.88 -51.12 -9.26
CA LYS A 271 -18.22 -51.77 -7.97
C LYS A 271 -17.51 -51.17 -6.74
N THR A 272 -16.65 -50.17 -6.93
CA THR A 272 -15.83 -49.59 -5.87
C THR A 272 -16.63 -48.57 -5.05
N LYS A 273 -16.31 -48.49 -3.75
CA LYS A 273 -16.98 -47.58 -2.81
C LYS A 273 -16.80 -46.13 -3.25
N GLU A 274 -17.89 -45.38 -3.14
CA GLU A 274 -17.93 -43.93 -3.37
C GLU A 274 -17.20 -43.19 -2.24
N GLN A 275 -16.30 -42.29 -2.61
CA GLN A 275 -15.67 -41.37 -1.67
C GLN A 275 -16.02 -39.94 -2.08
N PRO A 276 -16.28 -39.04 -1.11
CA PRO A 276 -16.49 -37.63 -1.41
C PRO A 276 -15.22 -37.01 -2.01
N LEU A 277 -15.41 -36.05 -2.91
CA LEU A 277 -14.31 -35.38 -3.60
C LEU A 277 -13.91 -34.10 -2.88
N THR A 278 -12.61 -33.87 -2.71
CA THR A 278 -12.11 -32.57 -2.23
C THR A 278 -11.92 -31.66 -3.43
N GLY A 279 -12.23 -30.37 -3.31
CA GLY A 279 -12.12 -29.40 -4.41
C GLY A 279 -10.70 -29.14 -4.92
N ARG A 280 -9.66 -29.78 -4.38
CA ARG A 280 -8.26 -29.47 -4.70
C ARG A 280 -7.71 -30.39 -5.78
N ILE A 281 -7.24 -29.79 -6.88
CA ILE A 281 -6.58 -30.49 -7.99
C ILE A 281 -5.07 -30.50 -7.76
N ASN A 282 -4.44 -31.64 -8.04
CA ASN A 282 -3.00 -31.83 -7.94
C ASN A 282 -2.35 -31.93 -9.33
N ALA A 283 -1.02 -31.79 -9.39
CA ALA A 283 -0.25 -31.94 -10.63
C ALA A 283 -0.34 -33.33 -11.29
N GLN A 284 -0.86 -34.34 -10.57
CA GLN A 284 -1.06 -35.72 -11.03
C GLN A 284 -2.51 -35.96 -11.49
N THR A 285 -3.30 -34.91 -11.63
CA THR A 285 -4.70 -34.97 -12.03
C THR A 285 -4.82 -34.49 -13.48
N ILE A 286 -5.38 -35.33 -14.32
CA ILE A 286 -5.72 -35.04 -15.72
C ILE A 286 -7.19 -34.61 -15.78
N LEU A 287 -7.46 -33.58 -16.57
CA LEU A 287 -8.81 -33.12 -16.85
C LEU A 287 -9.34 -33.87 -18.08
N LEU A 288 -10.30 -34.77 -17.87
CA LEU A 288 -10.81 -35.64 -18.94
C LEU A 288 -11.87 -34.97 -19.80
N GLY A 289 -12.76 -34.20 -19.17
CA GLY A 289 -14.02 -33.74 -19.77
C GLY A 289 -14.60 -32.58 -18.99
N VAL A 290 -15.04 -31.53 -19.70
CA VAL A 290 -15.79 -30.41 -19.12
C VAL A 290 -17.12 -30.29 -19.87
N PHE A 291 -18.23 -30.24 -19.13
CA PHE A 291 -19.59 -30.21 -19.69
C PHE A 291 -20.51 -29.22 -18.95
#